data_AF-A0A9Q1HVN3-F1
#
_entry.id   AF-A0A9Q1HVN3-F1
#
_cell.length_a   1.000
_cell.length_b   1.000
_cell.length_c   1.000
_cell.angle_alpha   90.00
_cell.angle_beta   90.00
_cell.angle_gamma   90.00
#
_symmetry.space_group_name_H-M   'P 1'
#
loop_
_entity.id
_entity.type
_entity.pdbx_description
1 polymer ?
#
loop_
_entity_poly.entity_id
_entity_poly.type
_entity_poly.pdbx_seq_one_letter_code
_entity_poly.pdbx_strand_id
1 'polypeptide(L)'
;MAGMEKSALNSDCCAVNLVLGEEKKGHLIPNGNGHQGVNGNLVGGAGAGAAGAPGSMPPVDKLGYPERETWTRQMDFIMSCVGFAVGLGNVWRFPYLCYKNGGGVFLIPYMLIVFVGGIPIFFLEIALGQFMKAGSINVWNIAPLFKGLGYASMVIVFFCNTYYIMVLTWGFYYFIKSFNATLPWSTCNNPWNSESCIEIFRQDDCLNGTIGNSSFGNLTCEELADGRSPIIEFWENKVLDISDGLDQPGAINWELMLCLLAVWFMVYFCVWKGVKSTGKIVYFTATFPYVVLIILLVRV
;
A
#
# COMPACT_ATOMS: atom_id res chain seq x y z
N MET A 1 -12.39 -36.27 -64.88
CA MET A 1 -12.94 -36.37 -63.52
C MET A 1 -12.15 -35.41 -62.64
N ALA A 2 -12.40 -34.11 -62.82
CA ALA A 2 -13.31 -33.26 -62.03
C ALA A 2 -12.53 -32.64 -60.85
N GLY A 3 -12.17 -31.35 -60.79
CA GLY A 3 -12.55 -30.17 -61.57
C GLY A 3 -13.38 -29.20 -60.72
N MET A 4 -12.81 -28.02 -60.44
CA MET A 4 -13.42 -26.77 -59.93
C MET A 4 -13.83 -26.74 -58.43
N GLU A 5 -13.70 -25.64 -57.67
CA GLU A 5 -13.64 -24.22 -58.03
C GLU A 5 -12.98 -23.37 -56.92
N LYS A 6 -12.41 -22.22 -57.32
CA LYS A 6 -11.91 -21.16 -56.45
C LYS A 6 -13.08 -20.32 -55.94
N SER A 7 -13.13 -20.03 -54.64
CA SER A 7 -13.96 -18.94 -54.10
C SER A 7 -13.07 -17.83 -53.58
N ALA A 8 -13.07 -16.71 -54.30
CA ALA A 8 -12.62 -15.42 -53.82
C ALA A 8 -13.80 -14.68 -53.16
N LEU A 9 -13.58 -14.07 -51.99
CA LEU A 9 -14.23 -12.88 -51.40
C LEU A 9 -13.74 -12.80 -49.94
N ASN A 10 -13.39 -11.67 -49.31
CA ASN A 10 -13.36 -10.28 -49.73
C ASN A 10 -12.22 -9.58 -48.93
N SER A 11 -11.43 -8.75 -49.60
CA SER A 11 -10.36 -7.95 -49.00
C SER A 11 -10.96 -6.63 -48.55
N ASP A 12 -11.47 -6.57 -47.31
CA ASP A 12 -11.97 -5.32 -46.67
C ASP A 12 -12.06 -5.46 -45.13
N CYS A 13 -10.95 -5.79 -44.46
CA CYS A 13 -10.90 -5.75 -42.98
C CYS A 13 -9.62 -5.13 -42.41
N CYS A 14 -8.97 -4.23 -43.15
CA CYS A 14 -7.88 -3.38 -42.62
C CYS A 14 -7.60 -2.20 -43.57
N ALA A 15 -8.54 -1.27 -43.66
CA ALA A 15 -8.25 0.07 -44.18
C ALA A 15 -9.21 1.08 -43.53
N VAL A 16 -8.82 1.64 -42.38
CA VAL A 16 -9.45 2.87 -41.89
C VAL A 16 -8.55 4.02 -42.33
N ASN A 17 -8.92 4.60 -43.46
CA ASN A 17 -8.38 5.83 -43.99
C ASN A 17 -8.58 6.97 -42.98
N LEU A 18 -7.51 7.74 -42.77
CA LEU A 18 -7.55 9.11 -42.30
C LEU A 18 -8.53 9.93 -43.14
N VAL A 19 -9.60 10.42 -42.51
CA VAL A 19 -10.36 11.56 -43.02
C VAL A 19 -10.29 12.67 -41.99
N LEU A 20 -9.41 13.61 -42.28
CA LEU A 20 -9.48 14.98 -41.79
C LEU A 20 -10.77 15.62 -42.34
N GLY A 21 -11.59 16.14 -41.44
CA GLY A 21 -12.81 16.91 -41.75
C GLY A 21 -13.34 17.54 -40.46
N GLU A 22 -13.48 18.86 -40.48
CA GLU A 22 -13.52 19.78 -39.35
C GLU A 22 -14.78 19.80 -38.46
N GLU A 23 -14.56 20.35 -37.26
CA GLU A 23 -15.44 21.11 -36.37
C GLU A 23 -16.82 20.58 -35.95
N LYS A 24 -16.95 20.33 -34.64
CA LYS A 24 -17.80 21.17 -33.78
C LYS A 24 -17.28 21.22 -32.34
N LYS A 25 -16.90 22.43 -31.92
CA LYS A 25 -16.62 22.83 -30.54
C LYS A 25 -17.83 22.60 -29.63
N GLY A 26 -17.54 22.10 -28.42
CA GLY A 26 -18.13 22.58 -27.17
C GLY A 26 -19.47 21.99 -26.73
N HIS A 27 -19.43 21.15 -25.71
CA HIS A 27 -20.31 21.35 -24.55
C HIS A 27 -19.73 20.69 -23.29
N LEU A 28 -19.16 21.53 -22.43
CA LEU A 28 -18.98 21.24 -21.01
C LEU A 28 -20.38 21.04 -20.42
N ILE A 29 -20.68 19.87 -19.85
CA ILE A 29 -21.93 19.68 -19.10
C ILE A 29 -21.76 20.38 -17.74
N PRO A 30 -22.61 21.36 -17.40
CA PRO A 30 -22.57 22.02 -16.11
C PRO A 30 -23.23 21.16 -15.04
N ASN A 31 -22.66 21.23 -13.84
CA ASN A 31 -23.18 20.67 -12.61
C ASN A 31 -24.44 21.46 -12.19
N GLY A 32 -25.60 20.81 -12.14
CA GLY A 32 -26.86 21.38 -11.68
C GLY A 32 -27.40 20.61 -10.48
N ASN A 33 -27.19 21.16 -9.28
CA ASN A 33 -27.86 20.72 -8.06
C ASN A 33 -29.38 20.95 -8.17
N GLY A 34 -30.17 19.92 -7.88
CA GLY A 34 -31.61 20.01 -7.69
C GLY A 34 -32.07 19.06 -6.58
N HIS A 35 -32.21 19.60 -5.37
CA HIS A 35 -32.80 18.95 -4.21
C HIS A 35 -34.32 19.09 -4.29
N GLN A 36 -35.08 17.99 -4.28
CA GLN A 36 -36.51 17.86 -3.90
C GLN A 36 -36.80 16.34 -3.87
N GLY A 37 -37.16 15.68 -2.76
CA GLY A 37 -38.40 15.80 -2.00
C GLY A 37 -39.21 14.49 -2.22
N VAL A 38 -39.05 13.48 -1.34
CA VAL A 38 -40.05 12.96 -0.39
C VAL A 38 -41.41 12.47 -0.98
N ASN A 39 -41.66 11.16 -0.78
CA ASN A 39 -42.92 10.41 -0.65
C ASN A 39 -43.97 10.33 -1.79
N GLY A 40 -44.48 9.10 -1.99
CA GLY A 40 -45.85 8.87 -2.47
C GLY A 40 -46.11 7.52 -3.12
N ASN A 41 -46.55 6.52 -2.33
CA ASN A 41 -47.37 5.41 -2.84
C ASN A 41 -48.63 5.97 -3.53
N LEU A 42 -49.15 5.30 -4.56
CA LEU A 42 -50.61 5.11 -4.77
C LEU A 42 -50.89 4.04 -5.85
N VAL A 43 -51.94 3.28 -5.57
CA VAL A 43 -52.50 2.12 -6.25
C VAL A 43 -53.51 2.54 -7.32
N GLY A 44 -53.70 1.71 -8.36
CA GLY A 44 -54.85 1.72 -9.28
C GLY A 44 -54.38 1.27 -10.67
N GLY A 45 -54.99 0.32 -11.39
CA GLY A 45 -56.36 -0.14 -11.50
C GLY A 45 -56.52 -0.62 -12.95
N ALA A 46 -57.26 -1.71 -13.16
CA ALA A 46 -57.31 -2.48 -14.41
C ALA A 46 -57.86 -1.75 -15.65
N GLY A 47 -57.49 -2.23 -16.84
CA GLY A 47 -58.16 -1.88 -18.11
C GLY A 47 -57.65 -2.73 -19.28
N ALA A 48 -58.48 -3.64 -19.78
CA ALA A 48 -58.26 -4.45 -20.98
C ALA A 48 -58.54 -3.66 -22.27
N GLY A 49 -57.78 -3.94 -23.33
CA GLY A 49 -58.05 -3.43 -24.68
C GLY A 49 -57.07 -3.99 -25.72
N ALA A 50 -57.58 -4.82 -26.63
CA ALA A 50 -56.83 -5.44 -27.73
C ALA A 50 -56.80 -4.54 -28.98
N ALA A 51 -55.66 -4.49 -29.69
CA ALA A 51 -55.52 -4.48 -31.16
C ALA A 51 -54.05 -4.18 -31.54
N GLY A 52 -53.55 -4.83 -32.60
CA GLY A 52 -52.12 -5.04 -32.86
C GLY A 52 -51.39 -4.02 -33.77
N ALA A 53 -50.07 -4.16 -33.79
CA ALA A 53 -49.10 -3.72 -34.82
C ALA A 53 -47.70 -4.29 -34.45
N PRO A 54 -46.74 -4.40 -35.39
CA PRO A 54 -45.72 -5.46 -35.39
C PRO A 54 -44.62 -5.25 -34.35
N GLY A 55 -44.05 -6.37 -33.90
CA GLY A 55 -43.13 -6.48 -32.78
C GLY A 55 -42.02 -5.43 -32.77
N SER A 56 -42.14 -4.49 -31.84
CA SER A 56 -40.95 -3.90 -31.21
C SER A 56 -40.22 -5.05 -30.52
N MET A 57 -38.98 -5.34 -30.94
CA MET A 57 -38.09 -6.15 -30.12
C MET A 57 -38.13 -5.59 -28.70
N PRO A 58 -38.32 -6.42 -27.67
CA PRO A 58 -38.16 -5.95 -26.30
C PRO A 58 -36.78 -5.27 -26.21
N PRO A 59 -36.64 -4.18 -25.43
CA PRO A 59 -35.33 -3.58 -25.22
C PRO A 59 -34.40 -4.71 -24.82
N VAL A 60 -33.32 -4.89 -25.59
CA VAL A 60 -32.24 -5.78 -25.19
C VAL A 60 -31.84 -5.27 -23.82
N ASP A 61 -32.24 -6.00 -22.77
CA ASP A 61 -31.75 -5.79 -21.43
C ASP A 61 -30.24 -5.85 -21.57
N LYS A 62 -29.61 -4.67 -21.55
CA LYS A 62 -28.16 -4.57 -21.46
C LYS A 62 -27.83 -5.40 -20.24
N LEU A 63 -27.27 -6.59 -20.45
CA LEU A 63 -26.74 -7.46 -19.39
C LEU A 63 -26.02 -6.53 -18.42
N GLY A 64 -26.67 -6.32 -17.27
CA GLY A 64 -26.34 -5.25 -16.34
C GLY A 64 -25.04 -5.59 -15.65
N TYR A 65 -23.92 -5.37 -16.32
CA TYR A 65 -22.66 -5.35 -15.62
C TYR A 65 -22.73 -4.13 -14.69
N PRO A 66 -22.51 -4.30 -13.38
CA PRO A 66 -22.48 -3.17 -12.48
C PRO A 66 -21.38 -2.21 -12.95
N GLU A 67 -21.76 -0.96 -13.25
CA GLU A 67 -20.81 0.05 -13.68
C GLU A 67 -19.73 0.21 -12.62
N ARG A 68 -18.45 0.19 -13.04
CA ARG A 68 -17.32 0.24 -12.12
C ARG A 68 -17.35 1.57 -11.37
N GLU A 69 -17.24 1.52 -10.04
CA GLU A 69 -17.18 2.72 -9.23
C GLU A 69 -16.03 3.64 -9.69
N THR A 70 -16.35 4.93 -9.81
CA THR A 70 -15.40 5.98 -10.19
C THR A 70 -14.97 6.80 -8.97
N TRP A 71 -13.79 7.41 -9.08
CA TRP A 71 -13.31 8.35 -8.07
C TRP A 71 -14.18 9.61 -8.03
N THR A 72 -14.47 10.10 -6.82
CA THR A 72 -15.27 11.31 -6.64
C THR A 72 -14.54 12.57 -7.08
N ARG A 73 -13.22 12.65 -6.88
CA ARG A 73 -12.34 13.75 -7.31
C ARG A 73 -11.00 13.22 -7.81
N GLN A 74 -10.37 13.95 -8.73
CA GLN A 74 -9.03 13.63 -9.22
C GLN A 74 -7.99 13.60 -8.09
N MET A 75 -8.11 14.48 -7.10
CA MET A 75 -7.20 14.51 -5.94
C MET A 75 -7.29 13.24 -5.08
N ASP A 76 -8.45 12.57 -5.03
CA ASP A 76 -8.62 11.32 -4.28
C ASP A 76 -7.76 10.21 -4.92
N PHE A 77 -7.68 10.20 -6.25
CA PHE A 77 -6.82 9.29 -6.99
C PHE A 77 -5.33 9.62 -6.79
N ILE A 78 -4.95 10.89 -6.95
CA ILE A 78 -3.55 11.32 -6.78
C ILE A 78 -3.05 11.01 -5.37
N MET A 79 -3.83 11.33 -4.34
CA MET A 79 -3.48 11.04 -2.95
C MET A 79 -3.39 9.53 -2.69
N SER A 80 -4.21 8.72 -3.36
CA SER A 80 -4.11 7.25 -3.28
C SER A 80 -2.81 6.73 -3.91
N CYS A 81 -2.40 7.27 -5.06
CA CYS A 81 -1.10 6.94 -5.66
C CYS A 81 0.07 7.38 -4.78
N VAL A 82 0.02 8.58 -4.19
CA VAL A 82 1.05 9.06 -3.26
C VAL A 82 1.11 8.19 -2.00
N GLY A 83 -0.04 7.89 -1.40
CA GLY A 83 -0.13 7.03 -0.22
C GLY A 83 0.37 5.59 -0.49
N PHE A 84 0.23 5.09 -1.72
CA PHE A 84 0.82 3.81 -2.12
C PHE A 84 2.33 3.89 -2.36
N ALA A 85 2.82 4.98 -2.95
CA ALA A 85 4.24 5.18 -3.24
C ALA A 85 5.08 5.47 -1.99
N VAL A 86 4.47 6.06 -0.96
CA VAL A 86 5.13 6.41 0.29
C VAL A 86 4.94 5.29 1.31
N GLY A 87 6.02 4.58 1.63
CA GLY A 87 6.00 3.52 2.64
C GLY A 87 7.16 3.61 3.62
N LEU A 88 7.17 2.70 4.60
CA LEU A 88 8.25 2.58 5.60
C LEU A 88 9.63 2.48 4.95
N GLY A 89 9.73 1.83 3.78
CA GLY A 89 10.94 1.74 2.97
C GLY A 89 11.62 3.10 2.72
N ASN A 90 10.85 4.15 2.48
CA ASN A 90 11.40 5.49 2.23
C ASN A 90 12.01 6.11 3.48
N VAL A 91 11.53 5.74 4.68
CA VAL A 91 11.98 6.29 5.97
C VAL A 91 13.27 5.64 6.44
N TRP A 92 13.41 4.32 6.29
CA TRP A 92 14.56 3.59 6.87
C TRP A 92 15.52 2.96 5.84
N ARG A 93 15.01 2.44 4.72
CA ARG A 93 15.77 1.62 3.78
C ARG A 93 16.51 2.52 2.82
N PHE A 94 15.86 3.56 2.32
CA PHE A 94 16.49 4.53 1.44
C PHE A 94 17.69 5.24 2.13
N PRO A 95 17.55 5.81 3.35
CA PRO A 95 18.70 6.40 4.04
C PRO A 95 19.80 5.38 4.34
N TYR A 96 19.44 4.17 4.77
CA TYR A 96 20.41 3.10 5.06
C TYR A 96 21.22 2.70 3.80
N LEU A 97 20.57 2.49 2.66
CA LEU A 97 21.25 2.17 1.40
C LEU A 97 22.08 3.35 0.89
N CYS A 98 21.57 4.57 0.99
CA CYS A 98 22.27 5.78 0.59
C CYS A 98 23.58 5.91 1.38
N TYR A 99 23.51 5.78 2.71
CA TYR A 99 24.69 5.83 3.57
C TYR A 99 25.72 4.74 3.25
N LYS A 100 25.27 3.48 3.09
CA LYS A 100 26.15 2.33 2.81
C LYS A 100 26.82 2.41 1.43
N ASN A 101 26.17 3.03 0.45
CA ASN A 101 26.63 3.06 -0.95
C ASN A 101 27.29 4.40 -1.34
N GLY A 102 28.06 5.00 -0.43
CA GLY A 102 28.80 6.23 -0.71
C GLY A 102 28.05 7.53 -0.42
N GLY A 103 27.05 7.48 0.48
CA GLY A 103 26.29 8.65 0.91
C GLY A 103 25.61 9.38 -0.26
N GLY A 104 25.81 10.69 -0.34
CA GLY A 104 25.19 11.52 -1.38
C GLY A 104 25.50 11.13 -2.82
N VAL A 105 26.61 10.42 -3.09
CA VAL A 105 26.97 9.97 -4.45
C VAL A 105 25.97 8.93 -4.98
N PHE A 106 25.37 8.13 -4.10
CA PHE A 106 24.32 7.17 -4.45
C PHE A 106 23.11 7.83 -5.15
N LEU A 107 22.88 9.13 -4.94
CA LEU A 107 21.76 9.85 -5.55
C LEU A 107 21.90 9.95 -7.07
N ILE A 108 23.11 9.96 -7.63
CA ILE A 108 23.33 10.07 -9.08
C ILE A 108 22.73 8.87 -9.84
N PRO A 109 23.16 7.61 -9.57
CA PRO A 109 22.55 6.45 -10.22
C PRO A 109 21.08 6.26 -9.83
N TYR A 110 20.69 6.63 -8.59
CA TYR A 110 19.29 6.57 -8.16
C TYR A 110 18.39 7.44 -9.04
N MET A 111 18.74 8.72 -9.23
CA MET A 111 17.94 9.64 -10.05
C MET A 111 17.90 9.20 -11.52
N LEU A 112 19.01 8.69 -12.07
CA LEU A 112 19.05 8.16 -13.42
C LEU A 112 18.05 7.02 -13.61
N ILE A 113 18.04 6.03 -12.71
CA ILE A 113 17.13 4.88 -12.79
C ILE A 113 15.67 5.31 -12.58
N VAL A 114 15.42 6.28 -11.70
CA VAL A 114 14.07 6.84 -11.52
C VAL A 114 13.55 7.49 -12.80
N PHE A 115 14.35 8.30 -13.49
CA PHE A 115 13.91 8.97 -14.71
C PHE A 115 13.80 8.03 -15.92
N VAL A 116 14.75 7.10 -16.08
CA VAL A 116 14.82 6.21 -17.26
C VAL A 116 13.91 4.98 -17.10
N GLY A 117 13.78 4.46 -15.88
CA GLY A 117 13.01 3.25 -15.60
C GLY A 117 11.74 3.51 -14.80
N GLY A 118 11.88 4.15 -13.63
CA GLY A 118 10.79 4.32 -12.66
C GLY A 118 9.58 5.06 -13.24
N ILE A 119 9.80 6.29 -13.74
CA ILE A 119 8.71 7.15 -14.26
C ILE A 119 8.04 6.54 -15.50
N PRO A 120 8.77 6.02 -16.53
CA PRO A 120 8.14 5.40 -17.68
C PRO A 120 7.31 4.15 -17.33
N ILE A 121 7.81 3.28 -16.45
CA ILE A 121 7.08 2.08 -16.03
C ILE A 121 5.83 2.46 -15.25
N PHE A 122 5.94 3.41 -14.31
CA PHE A 122 4.79 3.91 -13.56
C PHE A 122 3.73 4.51 -14.47
N PHE A 123 4.14 5.35 -15.43
CA PHE A 123 3.21 5.94 -16.39
C PHE A 123 2.53 4.88 -17.26
N LEU A 124 3.28 3.89 -17.75
CA LEU A 124 2.74 2.77 -18.53
C LEU A 124 1.67 2.01 -17.75
N GLU A 125 1.91 1.71 -16.48
CA GLU A 125 0.97 0.97 -15.63
C GLU A 125 -0.34 1.77 -15.40
N ILE A 126 -0.22 3.07 -15.11
CA ILE A 126 -1.40 3.92 -14.93
C ILE A 126 -2.18 4.07 -16.24
N ALA A 127 -1.50 4.30 -17.37
CA ALA A 127 -2.14 4.45 -18.68
C ALA A 127 -2.86 3.15 -19.10
N LEU A 128 -2.21 2.00 -18.92
CA LEU A 128 -2.79 0.68 -19.19
C LEU A 128 -4.03 0.44 -18.32
N GLY A 129 -3.95 0.74 -17.03
CA GLY A 129 -5.06 0.59 -16.09
C GLY A 129 -6.26 1.48 -16.44
N GLN A 130 -6.02 2.73 -16.83
CA GLN A 130 -7.06 3.67 -17.25
C GLN A 130 -7.69 3.29 -18.60
N PHE A 131 -6.90 2.81 -19.55
CA PHE A 131 -7.38 2.40 -20.86
C PHE A 131 -8.24 1.13 -20.79
N MET A 132 -7.74 0.10 -20.11
CA MET A 132 -8.42 -1.20 -20.05
C MET A 132 -9.59 -1.24 -19.06
N LYS A 133 -9.60 -0.35 -18.05
CA LYS A 133 -10.60 -0.30 -16.95
C LYS A 133 -10.87 -1.65 -16.29
N ALA A 134 -9.92 -2.57 -16.35
CA ALA A 134 -10.01 -3.92 -15.82
C ALA A 134 -9.12 -4.10 -14.57
N GLY A 135 -9.28 -5.22 -13.85
CA GLY A 135 -8.38 -5.61 -12.75
C GLY A 135 -7.12 -6.32 -13.27
N SER A 136 -6.11 -6.49 -12.40
CA SER A 136 -4.77 -6.99 -12.78
C SER A 136 -4.77 -8.27 -13.65
N ILE A 137 -5.68 -9.22 -13.40
CA ILE A 137 -5.77 -10.46 -14.20
C ILE A 137 -6.42 -10.21 -15.57
N ASN A 138 -7.50 -9.42 -15.60
CA ASN A 138 -8.31 -9.22 -16.81
C ASN A 138 -7.66 -8.23 -17.80
N VAL A 139 -6.75 -7.38 -17.33
CA VAL A 139 -5.96 -6.48 -18.19
C VAL A 139 -5.15 -7.27 -19.24
N TRP A 140 -4.67 -8.46 -18.90
CA TRP A 140 -3.89 -9.30 -19.80
C TRP A 140 -4.72 -10.04 -20.87
N ASN A 141 -6.03 -9.81 -20.96
CA ASN A 141 -6.82 -10.30 -22.09
C ASN A 141 -6.37 -9.68 -23.44
N ILE A 142 -5.60 -8.57 -23.41
CA ILE A 142 -4.95 -8.00 -24.60
C ILE A 142 -3.88 -8.93 -25.19
N ALA A 143 -3.20 -9.71 -24.34
CA ALA A 143 -2.14 -10.63 -24.70
C ALA A 143 -2.23 -11.87 -23.79
N PRO A 144 -3.08 -12.87 -24.14
CA PRO A 144 -3.42 -13.97 -23.24
C PRO A 144 -2.22 -14.82 -22.81
N LEU A 145 -1.14 -14.81 -23.61
CA LEU A 145 0.15 -15.42 -23.24
C LEU A 145 0.69 -14.88 -21.91
N PHE A 146 0.46 -13.60 -21.61
CA PHE A 146 0.94 -12.93 -20.41
C PHE A 146 -0.07 -12.94 -19.26
N LYS A 147 -1.17 -13.69 -19.36
CA LYS A 147 -2.17 -13.79 -18.27
C LYS A 147 -1.59 -14.32 -16.96
N GLY A 148 -0.50 -15.10 -17.03
CA GLY A 148 0.29 -15.53 -15.88
C GLY A 148 0.86 -14.38 -15.04
N LEU A 149 1.17 -13.22 -15.64
CA LEU A 149 1.66 -12.04 -14.91
C LEU A 149 0.62 -11.50 -13.94
N GLY A 150 -0.66 -11.53 -14.31
CA GLY A 150 -1.77 -11.14 -13.43
C GLY A 150 -1.86 -12.04 -12.20
N TYR A 151 -1.79 -13.36 -12.37
CA TYR A 151 -1.79 -14.30 -11.25
C TYR A 151 -0.53 -14.18 -10.38
N ALA A 152 0.65 -14.04 -10.99
CA ALA A 152 1.90 -13.80 -10.27
C ALA A 152 1.82 -12.54 -9.40
N SER A 153 1.26 -11.45 -9.93
CA SER A 153 1.08 -10.21 -9.17
C SER A 153 0.19 -10.41 -7.92
N MET A 154 -0.87 -11.23 -8.02
CA MET A 154 -1.76 -11.51 -6.89
C MET A 154 -1.07 -12.34 -5.80
N VAL A 155 -0.25 -13.31 -6.19
CA VAL A 155 0.54 -14.11 -5.24
C VAL A 155 1.58 -13.24 -4.53
N ILE A 156 2.26 -12.35 -5.26
CA ILE A 156 3.22 -11.41 -4.66
C ILE A 156 2.51 -10.49 -3.67
N VAL A 157 1.38 -9.90 -4.05
CA VAL A 157 0.59 -9.03 -3.17
C VAL A 157 0.11 -9.77 -1.91
N PHE A 158 -0.27 -11.05 -2.03
CA PHE A 158 -0.63 -11.87 -0.88
C PHE A 158 0.53 -12.01 0.12
N PHE A 159 1.72 -12.39 -0.33
CA PHE A 159 2.90 -12.50 0.54
C PHE A 159 3.32 -11.15 1.12
N CYS A 160 3.29 -10.08 0.32
CA CYS A 160 3.57 -8.73 0.81
C CYS A 160 2.60 -8.33 1.92
N ASN A 161 1.29 -8.51 1.75
CA ASN A 161 0.31 -8.17 2.77
C ASN A 161 0.53 -8.92 4.09
N THR A 162 0.84 -10.22 4.02
CA THR A 162 1.14 -11.05 5.21
C THR A 162 2.36 -10.54 5.99
N TYR A 163 3.40 -10.07 5.30
CA TYR A 163 4.57 -9.48 5.97
C TYR A 163 4.30 -8.06 6.48
N TYR A 164 3.69 -7.20 5.67
CA TYR A 164 3.46 -5.80 6.03
C TYR A 164 2.48 -5.64 7.19
N ILE A 165 1.48 -6.52 7.34
CA ILE A 165 0.56 -6.48 8.48
C ILE A 165 1.28 -6.75 9.81
N MET A 166 2.34 -7.57 9.81
CA MET A 166 3.17 -7.79 10.99
C MET A 166 3.98 -6.54 11.35
N VAL A 167 4.52 -5.83 10.36
CA VAL A 167 5.22 -4.56 10.60
C VAL A 167 4.28 -3.50 11.19
N LEU A 168 3.03 -3.42 10.71
CA LEU A 168 2.01 -2.56 11.30
C LEU A 168 1.66 -2.99 12.73
N THR A 169 1.62 -4.29 13.00
CA THR A 169 1.36 -4.84 14.35
C THR A 169 2.43 -4.42 15.33
N TRP A 170 3.71 -4.50 14.97
CA TRP A 170 4.80 -4.01 15.81
C TRP A 170 4.68 -2.50 16.03
N GLY A 171 4.43 -1.71 14.98
CA GLY A 171 4.21 -0.26 15.12
C GLY A 171 3.05 0.07 16.07
N PHE A 172 1.94 -0.66 15.97
CA PHE A 172 0.79 -0.50 16.86
C PHE A 172 1.09 -0.92 18.31
N TYR A 173 1.86 -2.00 18.51
CA TYR A 173 2.32 -2.42 19.82
C TYR A 173 3.16 -1.33 20.51
N TYR A 174 4.14 -0.79 19.80
CA TYR A 174 4.97 0.33 20.30
C TYR A 174 4.14 1.59 20.55
N PHE A 175 3.15 1.88 19.70
CA PHE A 175 2.24 3.00 19.90
C PHE A 175 1.46 2.88 21.22
N ILE A 176 0.90 1.70 21.53
CA ILE A 176 0.20 1.46 22.79
C ILE A 176 1.15 1.60 23.99
N LYS A 177 2.34 1.00 23.92
CA LYS A 177 3.33 1.06 25.02
C LYS A 177 3.90 2.45 25.25
N SER A 178 3.79 3.36 24.28
CA SER A 178 4.22 4.76 24.39
C SER A 178 3.31 5.63 25.27
N PHE A 179 2.13 5.14 25.67
CA PHE A 179 1.26 5.84 26.62
C PHE A 179 1.67 5.69 28.09
N ASN A 180 2.69 4.88 28.38
CA ASN A 180 3.25 4.77 29.73
C ASN A 180 4.13 5.98 30.07
N ALA A 181 4.12 6.42 31.33
CA ALA A 181 4.90 7.56 31.80
C ALA A 181 6.41 7.34 31.63
N THR A 182 6.87 6.11 31.88
CA THR A 182 8.22 5.65 31.57
C THR A 182 8.14 4.68 30.40
N LEU A 183 9.00 4.88 29.40
CA LEU A 183 9.00 4.02 28.22
C LEU A 183 9.60 2.65 28.60
N PRO A 184 8.97 1.52 28.24
CA PRO A 184 9.48 0.20 28.65
C PRO A 184 10.92 -0.10 28.19
N TRP A 185 11.35 0.52 27.09
CA TRP A 185 12.69 0.38 26.51
C TRP A 185 13.65 1.49 26.94
N SER A 186 13.31 2.35 27.91
CA SER A 186 14.23 3.37 28.43
C SER A 186 15.13 2.86 29.56
N THR A 187 14.75 1.77 30.23
CA THR A 187 15.45 1.27 31.43
C THR A 187 15.77 -0.22 31.34
N CYS A 188 16.82 -0.64 32.04
CA CYS A 188 17.24 -2.03 32.18
C CYS A 188 16.51 -2.77 33.33
N ASN A 189 15.73 -2.07 34.16
CA ASN A 189 14.98 -2.68 35.26
C ASN A 189 13.63 -3.30 34.81
N ASN A 190 13.67 -4.32 33.97
CA ASN A 190 12.48 -5.04 33.49
C ASN A 190 12.70 -6.56 33.49
N PRO A 191 11.64 -7.38 33.57
CA PRO A 191 11.77 -8.84 33.70
C PRO A 191 12.31 -9.56 32.45
N TRP A 192 12.38 -8.89 31.30
CA TRP A 192 12.92 -9.43 30.05
C TRP A 192 14.37 -9.03 29.80
N ASN A 193 14.93 -8.18 30.66
CA ASN A 193 16.29 -7.70 30.50
C ASN A 193 17.27 -8.67 31.15
N SER A 194 18.43 -8.80 30.52
CA SER A 194 19.54 -9.61 31.00
C SER A 194 20.47 -8.83 31.93
N GLU A 195 21.39 -9.51 32.59
CA GLU A 195 22.41 -8.87 33.43
C GLU A 195 23.40 -8.00 32.63
N SER A 196 23.50 -8.20 31.31
CA SER A 196 24.34 -7.40 30.41
C SER A 196 23.63 -6.18 29.81
N CYS A 197 22.42 -5.88 30.25
CA CYS A 197 21.69 -4.68 29.82
C CYS A 197 22.33 -3.41 30.39
N ILE A 198 22.64 -2.46 29.51
CA ILE A 198 23.21 -1.16 29.89
C ILE A 198 22.41 0.02 29.32
N GLU A 199 22.02 0.96 30.19
CA GLU A 199 21.17 2.11 29.84
C GLU A 199 21.95 3.24 29.14
N ILE A 200 23.25 3.35 29.40
CA ILE A 200 24.09 4.46 28.92
C ILE A 200 25.29 3.89 28.19
N PHE A 201 25.26 3.89 26.86
CA PHE A 201 26.46 3.75 26.04
C PHE A 201 27.13 5.12 25.90
N ARG A 202 27.98 5.49 26.86
CA ARG A 202 28.90 6.61 26.69
C ARG A 202 30.30 6.07 26.44
N GLN A 203 30.74 6.15 25.19
CA GLN A 203 32.13 5.86 24.82
C GLN A 203 33.13 6.69 25.66
N ASP A 204 32.72 7.90 26.08
CA ASP A 204 33.49 8.83 26.90
C ASP A 204 33.84 8.26 28.30
N ASP A 205 33.01 7.37 28.84
CA ASP A 205 33.23 6.75 30.15
C ASP A 205 34.34 5.68 30.10
N CYS A 206 34.65 5.16 28.91
CA CYS A 206 35.79 4.26 28.67
C CYS A 206 37.11 5.00 28.36
N LEU A 207 37.05 6.23 27.86
CA LEU A 207 38.24 7.00 27.44
C LEU A 207 38.93 7.73 28.61
N ASN A 208 38.17 8.13 29.64
CA ASN A 208 38.71 8.79 30.84
C ASN A 208 39.06 7.83 31.97
N GLY A 209 38.85 6.53 31.79
CA GLY A 209 39.36 5.49 32.67
C GLY A 209 40.85 5.30 32.43
N THR A 210 41.70 6.00 33.18
CA THR A 210 43.10 5.62 33.32
C THR A 210 43.18 4.13 33.58
N ILE A 211 43.93 3.43 32.73
CA ILE A 211 44.43 2.07 32.97
C ILE A 211 45.12 2.09 34.34
N GLY A 212 44.38 1.72 35.39
CA GLY A 212 44.79 2.01 36.75
C GLY A 212 43.62 2.11 37.72
N ASN A 213 42.99 0.97 38.00
CA ASN A 213 42.29 0.71 39.27
C ASN A 213 40.98 1.45 39.58
N SER A 214 40.37 2.15 38.62
CA SER A 214 39.04 2.74 38.79
C SER A 214 37.96 1.83 38.17
N SER A 215 37.47 0.90 38.98
CA SER A 215 36.27 0.13 38.71
C SER A 215 35.06 1.06 38.68
N PHE A 216 34.67 1.56 37.50
CA PHE A 216 33.33 2.12 37.32
C PHE A 216 32.35 0.94 37.38
N GLY A 217 31.95 0.57 38.60
CA GLY A 217 31.11 -0.61 38.84
C GLY A 217 31.70 -1.92 38.31
N ASN A 218 32.91 -2.30 38.73
CA ASN A 218 33.51 -3.63 38.53
C ASN A 218 33.54 -4.24 37.11
N LEU A 219 33.21 -3.48 36.05
CA LEU A 219 33.23 -3.94 34.65
C LEU A 219 34.42 -3.36 33.90
N THR A 220 34.99 -4.17 33.02
CA THR A 220 36.02 -3.77 32.05
C THR A 220 35.38 -3.15 30.80
N CYS A 221 36.12 -2.32 30.05
CA CYS A 221 35.64 -1.76 28.77
C CYS A 221 35.34 -2.82 27.70
N GLU A 222 35.93 -4.01 27.83
CA GLU A 222 35.66 -5.16 26.96
C GLU A 222 34.28 -5.77 27.26
N GLU A 223 33.91 -5.88 28.54
CA GLU A 223 32.55 -6.28 28.96
C GLU A 223 31.49 -5.22 28.63
N LEU A 224 31.87 -3.93 28.64
CA LEU A 224 30.99 -2.85 28.22
C LEU A 224 30.76 -2.82 26.69
N ALA A 225 31.70 -3.37 25.90
CA ALA A 225 31.58 -3.49 24.46
C ALA A 225 30.60 -4.59 24.03
N ASP A 226 30.41 -5.62 24.86
CA ASP A 226 29.45 -6.71 24.63
C ASP A 226 28.09 -6.45 25.30
N GLY A 227 27.97 -5.35 26.04
CA GLY A 227 26.72 -4.90 26.63
C GLY A 227 25.64 -4.66 25.58
N ARG A 228 24.37 -4.87 25.95
CA ARG A 228 23.21 -4.65 25.06
C ARG A 228 22.35 -3.50 25.55
N SER A 229 21.80 -2.73 24.60
CA SER A 229 20.91 -1.61 24.95
C SER A 229 19.52 -2.11 25.36
N PRO A 230 18.82 -1.42 26.28
CA PRO A 230 17.47 -1.79 26.69
C PRO A 230 16.47 -1.79 25.52
N ILE A 231 16.76 -1.05 24.44
CA ILE A 231 15.95 -1.02 23.21
C ILE A 231 16.08 -2.35 22.45
N ILE A 232 17.30 -2.86 22.32
CA ILE A 232 17.56 -4.14 21.63
C ILE A 232 16.96 -5.29 22.43
N GLU A 233 17.18 -5.32 23.75
CA GLU A 233 16.63 -6.39 24.59
C GLU A 233 15.10 -6.35 24.66
N PHE A 234 14.50 -5.15 24.72
CA PHE A 234 13.05 -5.04 24.61
C PHE A 234 12.52 -5.60 23.29
N TRP A 235 13.20 -5.32 22.16
CA TRP A 235 12.79 -5.82 20.86
C TRP A 235 12.98 -7.35 20.73
N GLU A 236 14.15 -7.88 21.09
CA GLU A 236 14.49 -9.28 20.90
C GLU A 236 13.81 -10.20 21.93
N ASN A 237 13.87 -9.86 23.21
CA ASN A 237 13.44 -10.74 24.30
C ASN A 237 11.95 -10.55 24.66
N LYS A 238 11.39 -9.35 24.48
CA LYS A 238 10.00 -9.07 24.87
C LYS A 238 9.03 -8.94 23.71
N VAL A 239 9.38 -8.22 22.65
CA VAL A 239 8.49 -8.04 21.49
C VAL A 239 8.52 -9.26 20.60
N LEU A 240 9.69 -9.66 20.13
CA LEU A 240 9.84 -10.80 19.23
C LEU A 240 9.77 -12.13 19.99
N ASP A 241 10.34 -12.20 21.20
CA ASP A 241 10.61 -13.46 21.91
C ASP A 241 11.36 -14.43 20.97
N ILE A 242 12.55 -13.98 20.53
CA ILE A 242 13.31 -14.67 19.48
C ILE A 242 13.70 -16.07 19.95
N SER A 243 13.32 -17.09 19.18
CA SER A 243 13.72 -18.47 19.45
C SER A 243 15.14 -18.76 18.97
N ASP A 244 15.74 -19.82 19.50
CA ASP A 244 17.12 -20.22 19.17
C ASP A 244 17.33 -20.60 17.69
N GLY A 245 16.24 -20.90 16.96
CA GLY A 245 16.33 -21.24 15.53
C GLY A 245 14.98 -21.41 14.85
N LEU A 246 15.01 -21.44 13.51
CA LEU A 246 13.82 -21.57 12.66
C LEU A 246 13.08 -22.91 12.84
N ASP A 247 13.77 -23.95 13.28
CA ASP A 247 13.21 -25.29 13.51
C ASP A 247 12.37 -25.36 14.81
N GLN A 248 12.50 -24.37 15.70
CA GLN A 248 11.81 -24.32 16.97
C GLN A 248 11.01 -23.01 17.04
N PRO A 249 9.75 -22.98 16.56
CA PRO A 249 8.97 -21.75 16.42
C PRO A 249 8.51 -21.09 17.75
N GLY A 250 9.08 -21.49 18.90
CA GLY A 250 8.80 -20.87 20.20
C GLY A 250 7.33 -20.92 20.61
N ALA A 251 6.97 -20.06 21.56
CA ALA A 251 5.58 -19.85 21.98
C ALA A 251 4.95 -18.66 21.24
N ILE A 252 3.61 -18.64 21.14
CA ILE A 252 2.91 -17.52 20.53
C ILE A 252 2.79 -16.37 21.54
N ASN A 253 3.37 -15.22 21.21
CA ASN A 253 3.21 -13.98 21.97
C ASN A 253 1.75 -13.47 21.92
N TRP A 254 0.97 -13.73 22.96
CA TRP A 254 -0.44 -13.36 23.03
C TRP A 254 -0.67 -11.83 22.94
N GLU A 255 0.21 -11.00 23.52
CA GLU A 255 0.10 -9.54 23.41
C GLU A 255 0.18 -9.08 21.94
N LEU A 256 1.10 -9.66 21.16
CA LEU A 256 1.22 -9.39 19.72
C LEU A 256 0.06 -9.97 18.93
N MET A 257 -0.44 -11.14 19.29
CA MET A 257 -1.60 -11.75 18.64
C MET A 257 -2.85 -10.87 18.78
N LEU A 258 -3.08 -10.29 19.97
CA LEU A 258 -4.16 -9.32 20.18
C LEU A 258 -3.95 -8.05 19.35
N CYS A 259 -2.72 -7.52 19.30
CA CYS A 259 -2.40 -6.36 18.46
C CYS A 259 -2.64 -6.66 16.98
N LEU A 260 -2.27 -7.86 16.51
CA LEU A 260 -2.48 -8.30 15.14
C LEU A 260 -3.98 -8.34 14.79
N LEU A 261 -4.81 -8.91 15.67
CA LEU A 261 -6.26 -8.92 15.49
C LEU A 261 -6.84 -7.51 15.45
N ALA A 262 -6.38 -6.60 16.32
CA ALA A 262 -6.81 -5.21 16.34
C ALA A 262 -6.42 -4.46 15.05
N VAL A 263 -5.20 -4.67 14.54
CA VAL A 263 -4.73 -4.06 13.29
C VAL A 263 -5.52 -4.60 12.09
N TRP A 264 -5.78 -5.91 12.03
CA TRP A 264 -6.64 -6.50 11.00
C TRP A 264 -8.05 -5.90 11.01
N PHE A 265 -8.64 -5.75 12.19
CA PHE A 265 -9.93 -5.11 12.35
C PHE A 265 -9.90 -3.66 11.84
N MET A 266 -8.89 -2.87 12.24
CA MET A 266 -8.71 -1.49 11.78
C MET A 266 -8.60 -1.41 10.25
N VAL A 267 -7.74 -2.23 9.63
CA VAL A 267 -7.57 -2.27 8.17
C VAL A 267 -8.87 -2.69 7.48
N TYR A 268 -9.61 -3.64 8.03
CA TYR A 268 -10.91 -4.05 7.50
C TYR A 268 -11.90 -2.86 7.44
N PHE A 269 -12.01 -2.05 8.50
CA PHE A 269 -12.88 -0.86 8.44
C PHE A 269 -12.39 0.21 7.48
N CYS A 270 -11.07 0.32 7.27
CA CYS A 270 -10.52 1.24 6.27
C CYS A 270 -10.90 0.86 4.83
N VAL A 271 -11.15 -0.43 4.57
CA VAL A 271 -11.37 -0.97 3.22
C VAL A 271 -12.81 -1.42 2.96
N TRP A 272 -13.60 -1.78 3.98
CA TRP A 272 -14.96 -2.33 3.87
C TRP A 272 -15.78 -1.65 2.77
N LYS A 273 -15.91 -0.33 2.83
CA LYS A 273 -16.79 0.45 1.94
C LYS A 273 -16.18 0.77 0.57
N GLY A 274 -15.08 0.11 0.22
CA GLY A 274 -14.38 0.25 -1.04
C GLY A 274 -13.71 1.61 -1.23
N VAL A 275 -13.45 1.94 -2.50
CA VAL A 275 -12.61 3.08 -2.92
C VAL A 275 -13.12 4.44 -2.44
N LYS A 276 -14.44 4.62 -2.28
CA LYS A 276 -15.03 5.88 -1.79
C LYS A 276 -14.72 6.15 -0.32
N SER A 277 -14.61 5.11 0.50
CA SER A 277 -14.25 5.24 1.91
C SER A 277 -12.74 5.31 2.08
N THR A 278 -12.02 4.42 1.39
CA THR A 278 -10.56 4.39 1.41
C THR A 278 -9.97 5.72 0.92
N GLY A 279 -10.49 6.30 -0.15
CA GLY A 279 -10.02 7.59 -0.68
C GLY A 279 -10.07 8.72 0.34
N LYS A 280 -11.08 8.76 1.22
CA LYS A 280 -11.19 9.76 2.29
C LYS A 280 -10.17 9.54 3.40
N ILE A 281 -9.95 8.28 3.79
CA ILE A 281 -8.99 7.90 4.84
C ILE A 281 -7.56 8.19 4.39
N VAL A 282 -7.28 7.96 3.10
CA VAL A 282 -5.97 8.19 2.49
C VAL A 282 -5.51 9.64 2.62
N TYR A 283 -6.40 10.63 2.61
CA TYR A 283 -5.98 12.03 2.84
C TYR A 283 -5.28 12.19 4.17
N PHE A 284 -5.76 11.52 5.22
CA PHE A 284 -5.10 11.55 6.52
C PHE A 284 -3.83 10.69 6.52
N THR A 285 -3.93 9.43 6.07
CA THR A 285 -2.80 8.49 6.17
C THR A 285 -1.63 8.83 5.25
N ALA A 286 -1.86 9.51 4.12
CA ALA A 286 -0.80 9.97 3.22
C ALA A 286 -0.16 11.28 3.68
N THR A 287 -0.90 12.18 4.35
CA THR A 287 -0.37 13.49 4.77
C THR A 287 0.30 13.44 6.14
N PHE A 288 -0.23 12.65 7.07
CA PHE A 288 0.26 12.56 8.45
C PHE A 288 1.77 12.23 8.54
N PRO A 289 2.33 11.27 7.76
CA PRO A 289 3.76 10.99 7.80
C PRO A 289 4.63 12.21 7.47
N TYR A 290 4.22 13.05 6.51
CA TYR A 290 4.96 14.26 6.16
C TYR A 290 4.96 15.28 7.29
N VAL A 291 3.83 15.46 7.97
CA VAL A 291 3.73 16.36 9.13
C VAL A 291 4.67 15.89 10.24
N VAL A 292 4.66 14.59 10.57
CA VAL A 292 5.55 14.01 11.57
C VAL A 292 7.02 14.18 11.17
N LEU A 293 7.38 13.90 9.92
CA LEU A 293 8.75 14.08 9.43
C LEU A 293 9.22 15.54 9.50
N ILE A 294 8.35 16.50 9.21
CA ILE A 294 8.69 17.93 9.36
C ILE A 294 8.92 18.30 10.83
N ILE A 295 8.06 17.83 11.74
CA ILE A 295 8.23 18.08 13.17
C ILE A 295 9.56 17.47 13.67
N LEU A 296 9.86 16.24 13.26
CA LEU A 296 11.12 15.58 13.61
C LEU A 296 12.32 16.33 13.01
N LEU A 297 12.23 16.80 11.76
CA LEU A 297 13.29 17.58 11.11
C LEU A 297 13.58 18.90 11.82
N VAL A 298 12.55 19.59 12.32
CA VAL A 298 12.71 20.85 13.07
C VAL A 298 13.23 20.59 14.50
N ARG A 299 12.93 19.41 15.06
CA ARG A 299 13.40 19.04 16.39
C ARG A 299 14.88 18.64 16.41
N VAL A 300 15.37 18.00 15.35
CA VAL A 300 16.78 17.62 15.17
C VAL A 300 17.64 18.86 15.04
#